data_AF-A0AAD3DTF1-F1
#
_entry.id   AF-A0AAD3DTF1-F1
#
_cell.length_a   1.000
_cell.length_b   1.000
_cell.length_c   1.000
_cell.angle_alpha   90.00
_cell.angle_beta   90.00
_cell.angle_gamma   90.00
#
_symmetry.space_group_name_H-M   'P 1'
#
loop_
_entity.id
_entity.type
_entity.pdbx_description
1 polymer ?
#
loop_
_entity_poly.entity_id
_entity_poly.type
_entity_poly.pdbx_seq_one_letter_code
_entity_poly.pdbx_strand_id
1 'polypeptide(L)'
;EIFARYDSSGVVPRLLQYSELDQLLKTYTGKFLQEADRGTSRLYPTYNQVGTATGRLSTSGANLMAVPRDREALQGSSSSWLAAFRRCLAAPPGWVLLAADYSQVELRLLAHITE
;
A
#
# COMPACT_ATOMS: atom_id res chain seq x y z
N GLU A 1 11.06 12.04 -12.94
CA GLU A 1 11.59 12.61 -14.20
C GLU A 1 11.47 14.12 -14.31
N ILE A 2 10.30 14.75 -14.08
CA ILE A 2 10.14 16.21 -14.26
C ILE A 2 11.06 17.02 -13.32
N PHE A 3 11.06 16.73 -12.02
CA PHE A 3 11.88 17.45 -11.04
C PHE A 3 13.39 17.21 -11.20
N ALA A 4 13.78 16.03 -11.69
CA ALA A 4 15.19 15.68 -11.91
C ALA A 4 15.85 16.56 -12.97
N ARG A 5 15.08 17.08 -13.94
CA ARG A 5 15.59 17.99 -14.98
C ARG A 5 15.97 19.37 -14.45
N TYR A 6 15.48 19.77 -13.28
CA TYR A 6 15.71 21.08 -12.69
C TYR A 6 16.51 21.01 -11.38
N ASP A 7 16.99 19.83 -10.99
CA ASP A 7 17.73 19.66 -9.74
C ASP A 7 19.23 19.90 -9.93
N SER A 8 19.63 21.17 -9.91
CA SER A 8 21.04 21.56 -9.91
C SER A 8 21.75 21.32 -8.58
N SER A 9 21.01 20.98 -7.52
CA SER A 9 21.51 20.93 -6.13
C SER A 9 21.60 19.51 -5.54
N GLY A 10 20.99 18.52 -6.20
CA GLY A 10 20.86 17.15 -5.69
C GLY A 10 19.88 17.01 -4.53
N VAL A 11 19.02 18.01 -4.27
CA VAL A 11 18.09 18.03 -3.13
C VAL A 11 16.83 17.21 -3.41
N VAL A 12 16.42 17.09 -4.68
CA VAL A 12 15.15 16.47 -5.06
C VAL A 12 15.11 14.98 -4.66
N PRO A 13 16.14 14.15 -4.92
CA PRO A 13 16.16 12.78 -4.45
C PRO A 13 16.01 12.65 -2.93
N ARG A 14 16.63 13.56 -2.16
CA ARG A 14 16.56 13.56 -0.69
C ARG A 14 15.16 13.93 -0.19
N LEU A 15 14.50 14.89 -0.84
CA LEU A 15 13.12 15.25 -0.51
C LEU A 15 12.15 14.12 -0.83
N LEU A 16 12.31 13.44 -1.96
CA LEU A 16 11.49 12.28 -2.32
C LEU A 16 11.67 11.15 -1.30
N GLN A 17 12.90 10.85 -0.90
CA GLN A 17 13.20 9.86 0.14
C GLN A 17 12.59 10.27 1.50
N TYR A 18 12.69 11.54 1.87
CA TYR A 18 12.07 12.05 3.08
C TYR A 18 10.54 11.90 3.05
N SER A 19 9.88 12.27 1.95
CA SER A 19 8.43 12.11 1.82
C SER A 19 8.00 10.66 1.89
N GLU A 20 8.77 9.73 1.32
CA GLU A 20 8.52 8.29 1.44
C GLU A 20 8.56 7.82 2.90
N LEU A 21 9.63 8.20 3.62
CA LEU A 21 9.81 7.85 5.03
C LEU A 21 8.76 8.51 5.94
N ASP A 22 8.40 9.76 5.68
CA ASP A 22 7.38 10.49 6.43
C ASP A 22 6.01 9.82 6.29
N GLN A 23 5.63 9.45 5.05
CA GLN A 23 4.42 8.68 4.79
C GLN A 23 4.47 7.32 5.47
N LEU A 24 5.59 6.61 5.41
CA LEU A 24 5.77 5.34 6.09
C LEU A 24 5.53 5.44 7.60
N LEU A 25 6.17 6.41 8.25
CA LEU A 25 6.10 6.60 9.69
C LEU A 25 4.70 7.04 10.15
N LYS A 26 4.13 8.06 9.50
CA LYS A 26 2.86 8.65 9.92
C LYS A 26 1.66 7.80 9.54
N THR A 27 1.60 7.35 8.29
CA THR A 27 0.39 6.72 7.74
C THR A 27 0.32 5.24 8.08
N TYR A 28 1.46 4.54 8.08
CA TYR A 28 1.48 3.09 8.19
C TYR A 28 1.98 2.63 9.55
N THR A 29 3.23 2.93 9.93
CA THR A 29 3.82 2.41 11.17
C THR A 29 3.11 2.93 12.43
N GLY A 30 3.04 4.25 12.61
CA GLY A 30 2.45 4.84 13.82
C GLY A 30 0.96 4.51 13.96
N LYS A 31 0.21 4.63 12.87
CA LYS A 31 -1.23 4.37 12.88
C LYS A 31 -1.56 2.88 13.09
N PHE A 32 -0.89 1.97 12.39
CA PHE A 32 -1.17 0.54 12.55
C PHE A 32 -0.78 0.04 13.94
N LEU A 33 0.30 0.55 14.54
CA LEU A 33 0.64 0.21 15.92
C LEU A 33 -0.41 0.69 16.93
N GLN A 34 -1.05 1.84 16.68
CA GLN A 34 -2.14 2.34 17.53
C GLN A 34 -3.43 1.54 17.37
N GLU A 35 -3.73 1.09 16.15
CA GLU A 35 -4.95 0.35 15.83
C GLU A 35 -4.80 -1.17 15.99
N ALA A 36 -3.59 -1.67 16.21
CA ALA A 36 -3.34 -3.06 16.52
C ALA A 36 -3.89 -3.40 17.92
N ASP A 37 -4.62 -4.51 17.98
CA ASP A 37 -5.11 -5.03 19.24
C ASP A 37 -3.95 -5.51 20.11
N ARG A 38 -3.85 -5.00 21.35
CA ARG A 38 -2.73 -5.29 22.26
C ARG A 38 -2.71 -6.73 22.76
N GLY A 39 -3.86 -7.42 22.78
CA GLY A 39 -3.95 -8.80 23.25
C GLY A 39 -3.53 -9.81 22.20
N THR A 40 -3.89 -9.57 20.94
CA THR A 40 -3.69 -10.50 19.83
C THR A 40 -2.57 -10.11 18.87
N SER A 41 -2.09 -8.86 18.95
CA SER A 41 -1.13 -8.27 18.00
C SER A 41 -1.61 -8.32 16.55
N ARG A 42 -2.93 -8.17 16.33
CA ARG A 42 -3.56 -8.22 15.00
C ARG A 42 -4.26 -6.90 14.67
N LEU A 43 -4.37 -6.64 13.37
CA LEU A 43 -5.15 -5.53 12.82
C LEU A 43 -6.54 -6.02 12.45
N TYR A 44 -7.57 -5.30 12.89
CA TYR A 44 -8.98 -5.58 12.62
C TYR A 44 -9.63 -4.41 11.88
N PRO A 45 -9.38 -4.24 10.57
CA PRO A 45 -10.01 -3.19 9.79
C PRO A 45 -11.52 -3.40 9.65
N THR A 46 -12.25 -2.29 9.62
CA THR A 46 -13.68 -2.32 9.27
C THR A 46 -13.82 -2.10 7.76
N TYR A 47 -14.43 -3.06 7.08
CA TYR A 47 -14.80 -2.94 5.67
C TYR A 47 -16.22 -2.38 5.55
N ASN A 48 -16.33 -1.16 5.06
CA ASN A 48 -17.60 -0.50 4.83
C ASN A 48 -18.12 -0.91 3.44
N GLN A 49 -19.25 -1.61 3.44
CA GLN A 49 -19.91 -2.06 2.23
C GLN A 49 -20.65 -0.93 1.49
N VAL A 50 -21.15 0.04 2.25
CA VAL A 50 -21.88 1.20 1.74
C VAL A 50 -21.03 2.45 1.92
N GLY A 51 -20.90 3.27 0.87
CA GLY A 51 -20.26 4.58 0.96
C GLY A 51 -19.46 5.02 -0.26
N THR A 52 -19.05 4.11 -1.15
CA THR A 52 -18.44 4.51 -2.42
C THR A 52 -19.49 4.58 -3.53
N ALA A 53 -19.40 5.61 -4.39
CA ALA A 53 -20.33 5.78 -5.51
C ALA A 53 -20.26 4.63 -6.54
N THR A 54 -19.12 3.95 -6.64
CA THR A 54 -18.88 2.86 -7.60
C THR A 54 -19.23 1.48 -7.05
N GLY A 55 -19.67 1.37 -5.79
CA GLY A 55 -19.97 0.10 -5.14
C GLY A 55 -18.74 -0.68 -4.65
N ARG A 56 -17.55 -0.10 -4.68
CA ARG A 56 -16.34 -0.66 -4.04
C ARG A 56 -16.46 -0.64 -2.51
N LEU A 57 -15.82 -1.60 -1.85
CA LEU A 57 -15.60 -1.53 -0.40
C LEU A 57 -14.68 -0.35 -0.07
N SER A 58 -14.94 0.33 1.04
CA SER A 58 -13.98 1.24 1.66
C SER A 58 -13.58 0.71 3.03
N THR A 59 -12.49 1.21 3.60
CA THR A 59 -12.01 0.77 4.91
C THR A 59 -11.89 1.94 5.87
N SER A 60 -12.31 1.74 7.11
CA SER A 60 -12.09 2.64 8.25
C SER A 60 -11.17 1.98 9.28
N GLY A 61 -10.48 2.81 10.09
CA GLY A 61 -9.40 2.35 10.96
C GLY A 61 -8.13 2.01 10.18
N ALA A 62 -7.62 0.79 10.36
CA ALA A 62 -6.37 0.30 9.77
C ALA A 62 -6.56 -0.02 8.29
N ASN A 63 -6.40 0.98 7.42
CA ASN A 63 -6.63 0.81 5.99
C ASN A 63 -5.60 -0.13 5.33
N LEU A 64 -5.90 -1.43 5.33
CA LEU A 64 -5.09 -2.48 4.68
C LEU A 64 -5.18 -2.43 3.14
N MET A 65 -6.20 -1.77 2.58
CA MET A 65 -6.37 -1.62 1.13
C MET A 65 -5.33 -0.68 0.50
N ALA A 66 -4.82 0.28 1.30
CA ALA A 66 -3.87 1.29 0.87
C ALA A 66 -2.41 0.94 1.21
N VAL A 67 -2.12 -0.27 1.68
CA VAL A 67 -0.75 -0.71 1.96
C VAL A 67 0.04 -0.72 0.63
N PRO A 68 1.22 -0.08 0.58
CA PRO A 68 2.01 0.00 -0.63
C PRO A 68 2.27 -1.38 -1.25
N ARG A 69 2.29 -1.42 -2.58
CA ARG A 69 2.69 -2.60 -3.35
C ARG A 69 4.14 -2.43 -3.78
N ASP A 70 4.87 -3.53 -3.86
CA ASP A 70 6.22 -3.59 -4.44
C ASP A 70 6.14 -3.14 -5.91
N ARG A 71 6.34 -1.85 -6.17
CA ARG A 71 6.47 -1.32 -7.53
C ARG A 71 7.93 -1.28 -8.01
N GLU A 72 8.90 -1.38 -7.10
CA GLU A 72 10.31 -1.13 -7.39
C GLU A 72 11.14 -2.33 -7.87
N ALA A 73 10.60 -3.55 -7.87
CA ALA A 73 11.28 -4.68 -8.52
C ALA A 73 11.48 -4.48 -10.04
N LEU A 74 10.79 -3.50 -10.65
CA LEU A 74 10.86 -3.20 -12.09
C LEU A 74 11.95 -2.18 -12.49
N GLN A 75 12.63 -1.51 -11.55
CA GLN A 75 13.61 -0.45 -11.88
C GLN A 75 15.01 -0.62 -11.26
N GLY A 76 15.31 -1.77 -10.65
CA GLY A 76 16.67 -2.11 -10.23
C GLY A 76 17.23 -1.33 -9.03
N SER A 77 16.47 -0.39 -8.46
CA SER A 77 16.80 0.21 -7.17
C SER A 77 16.28 -0.70 -6.07
N SER A 78 17.17 -1.55 -5.56
CA SER A 78 16.90 -2.34 -4.37
C SER A 78 16.68 -1.38 -3.19
N SER A 79 15.45 -1.34 -2.65
CA SER A 79 15.06 -0.91 -1.28
C SER A 79 14.20 0.37 -1.15
N SER A 80 12.96 0.39 -1.65
CA SER A 80 11.91 1.24 -1.07
C SER A 80 11.55 0.74 0.34
N TRP A 81 11.48 1.67 1.29
CA TRP A 81 11.05 1.38 2.64
C TRP A 81 9.56 1.01 2.71
N LEU A 82 8.76 1.51 1.76
CA LEU A 82 7.35 1.14 1.62
C LEU A 82 7.17 -0.32 1.19
N ALA A 83 8.05 -0.84 0.32
CA ALA A 83 8.07 -2.25 -0.07
C ALA A 83 8.39 -3.16 1.12
N ALA A 84 9.42 -2.80 1.90
CA ALA A 84 9.82 -3.54 3.10
C ALA A 84 8.69 -3.62 4.15
N PHE A 85 7.88 -2.57 4.30
CA PHE A 85 6.78 -2.53 5.26
C PHE A 85 5.74 -3.63 5.04
N ARG A 86 5.47 -4.03 3.79
CA ARG A 86 4.49 -5.09 3.50
C ARG A 86 4.87 -6.42 4.14
N ARG A 87 6.18 -6.66 4.38
CA ARG A 87 6.68 -7.85 5.09
C ARG A 87 6.31 -7.87 6.58
N CYS A 88 5.96 -6.72 7.16
CA CYS A 88 5.47 -6.65 8.53
C CYS A 88 4.06 -7.24 8.68
N LEU A 89 3.30 -7.37 7.58
CA LEU A 89 2.02 -8.07 7.55
C LEU A 89 2.27 -9.55 7.26
N ALA A 90 2.44 -10.33 8.33
CA ALA A 90 2.81 -11.74 8.24
C ALA A 90 1.68 -12.68 8.68
N ALA A 91 1.70 -13.90 8.15
CA ALA A 91 0.88 -14.99 8.66
C ALA A 91 1.41 -15.45 10.04
N PRO A 92 0.53 -15.99 10.91
CA PRO A 92 0.96 -16.64 12.15
C PRO A 92 1.77 -17.92 11.87
N PRO A 93 2.51 -18.44 12.87
CA PRO A 93 3.31 -19.65 12.72
C PRO A 93 2.49 -20.85 12.21
N GLY A 94 3.01 -21.57 11.21
CA GLY A 94 2.33 -22.70 10.58
C GLY A 94 1.34 -22.33 9.47
N TRP A 95 1.18 -21.04 9.17
CA TRP A 95 0.29 -20.53 8.12
C TRP A 95 1.05 -19.76 7.05
N VAL A 96 0.41 -19.60 5.90
CA VAL A 96 0.91 -18.79 4.79
C VAL A 96 -0.16 -17.79 4.35
N LEU A 97 0.26 -16.60 3.90
CA LEU A 97 -0.63 -15.66 3.23
C LEU A 97 -0.70 -16.02 1.75
N LEU A 98 -1.91 -16.30 1.26
CA LEU A 98 -2.20 -16.41 -0.16
C LEU A 98 -2.83 -15.11 -0.65
N ALA A 99 -2.24 -14.48 -1.65
CA ALA A 99 -2.77 -13.30 -2.29
C ALA A 99 -3.17 -13.63 -3.74
N ALA A 100 -4.33 -13.13 -4.17
CA ALA A 100 -4.79 -13.21 -5.54
C ALA A 100 -5.28 -11.83 -5.99
N ASP A 101 -4.95 -11.46 -7.22
CA ASP A 101 -5.38 -10.21 -7.86
C ASP A 101 -5.93 -10.57 -9.25
N TYR A 102 -7.03 -9.93 -9.65
CA TYR A 102 -7.64 -10.20 -10.94
C TYR A 102 -6.80 -9.59 -12.06
N SER A 103 -6.36 -10.42 -13.01
CA SER A 103 -5.64 -9.94 -14.19
C SER A 103 -6.53 -9.02 -15.03
N GLN A 104 -6.16 -7.73 -15.06
CA GLN A 104 -6.78 -6.72 -15.93
C GLN A 104 -8.32 -6.64 -15.79
N VAL A 105 -8.83 -6.73 -14.55
CA VAL A 105 -10.28 -6.84 -14.30
C VAL A 105 -11.11 -5.76 -15.00
N GLU A 106 -10.66 -4.50 -14.96
CA GLU A 106 -11.40 -3.38 -15.54
C GLU A 106 -11.45 -3.47 -17.08
N LEU A 107 -10.36 -3.90 -17.73
CA LEU A 107 -10.32 -4.08 -19.19
C LEU A 107 -11.19 -5.25 -19.64
N ARG A 108 -11.22 -6.34 -18.86
CA ARG A 108 -12.07 -7.50 -19.14
C ARG A 108 -13.55 -7.16 -18.98
N LEU A 109 -13.90 -6.40 -17.95
CA LEU A 109 -15.27 -5.91 -17.76
C LEU A 109 -15.68 -4.99 -18.90
N LEU A 110 -14.81 -4.06 -19.31
CA LEU A 110 -15.09 -3.17 -20.44
C LEU A 110 -15.38 -3.96 -21.70
N ALA A 111 -14.51 -4.91 -22.06
CA ALA A 111 -14.67 -5.74 -23.25
C ALA A 111 -16.02 -6.48 -23.26
N HIS A 112 -16.45 -7.00 -22.11
CA HIS A 112 -17.74 -7.69 -21.97
C HIS A 112 -18.95 -6.76 -22.07
N ILE A 113 -18.87 -5.53 -21.54
CA ILE A 113 -19.98 -4.56 -21.57
C ILE A 113 -20.15 -3.93 -22.95
N THR A 114 -19.08 -3.87 -23.76
CA THR A 114 -19.07 -3.25 -25.08
C THR A 114 -19.30 -4.23 -26.24
N GLU A 115 -19.58 -5.51 -25.97
CA GLU A 115 -20.04 -6.46 -27.00
C GLU A 115 -21.36 -6.03 -27.66
#